data_AF-D1KHD2-F1
#
_entry.id   AF-D1KHD2-F1
#
_cell.length_a   1.000
_cell.length_b   1.000
_cell.length_c   1.000
_cell.angle_alpha   90.00
_cell.angle_beta   90.00
_cell.angle_gamma   90.00
#
_symmetry.space_group_name_H-M   'P 1'
#
loop_
_entity.id
_entity.type
_entity.pdbx_description
1 polymer ?
#
loop_
_entity_poly.entity_id
_entity_poly.type
_entity_poly.pdbx_seq_one_letter_code
_entity_poly.pdbx_strand_id
1 'polypeptide(L)'
;LHSPMYFLLSNLSLVDICFISTTIPKMLWNIQTQKKVITYEGCITQLYFFLLFGGLDNFLLSAMAYDRFVAICHPLHYTVIMNPRLCGLLVLVCWIMSVLNSLLHSLMVLRLSFCTDLGIPHFFCALKQVVQLACSDTFLNNILIYLVTVLWGGVPLSGILYSYSKIVSCIHGMSSTQGKYKVFSTCVSHLSVVFLFYGTILGEYLISAVTHSTGTASVMYTVLTPMLNPLIYTFR
;
A
#
# COMPACT_ATOMS: atom_id res chain seq x y z
N LEU A 1 -12.28 25.27 2.33
CA LEU A 1 -11.76 24.39 1.25
C LEU A 1 -10.74 23.34 1.74
N HIS A 2 -10.08 23.52 2.89
CA HIS A 2 -9.22 22.47 3.48
C HIS A 2 -9.99 21.68 4.56
N SER A 3 -10.65 20.58 4.16
CA SER A 3 -11.07 19.56 5.14
C SER A 3 -9.92 18.56 5.33
N PRO A 4 -9.72 18.00 6.54
CA PRO A 4 -8.75 16.93 6.84
C PRO A 4 -8.67 15.83 5.78
N MET A 5 -9.81 15.38 5.26
CA MET A 5 -9.89 14.40 4.17
C MET A 5 -9.15 14.83 2.91
N TYR A 6 -9.28 16.09 2.48
CA TYR A 6 -8.58 16.60 1.29
C TYR A 6 -7.07 16.68 1.50
N PHE A 7 -6.63 16.98 2.72
CA PHE A 7 -5.21 16.99 3.06
C PHE A 7 -4.62 15.57 2.98
N LEU A 8 -5.30 14.57 3.54
CA LEU A 8 -4.88 13.16 3.44
C LEU A 8 -4.90 12.68 1.98
N LEU A 9 -5.95 13.03 1.23
CA LEU A 9 -6.09 12.67 -0.18
C LEU A 9 -4.97 13.28 -1.04
N SER A 10 -4.61 14.54 -0.80
CA SER A 10 -3.51 15.19 -1.52
C SER A 10 -2.17 14.50 -1.27
N ASN A 11 -1.93 14.01 -0.05
CA ASN A 11 -0.73 13.24 0.26
C ASN A 11 -0.77 11.86 -0.43
N LEU A 12 -1.91 11.19 -0.43
CA LEU A 12 -2.09 9.92 -1.13
C LEU A 12 -1.84 10.07 -2.64
N SER A 13 -2.42 11.09 -3.29
CA SER A 13 -2.17 11.33 -4.72
C SER A 13 -0.71 11.66 -5.02
N LEU A 14 -0.01 12.36 -4.13
CA LEU A 14 1.42 12.59 -4.28
C LEU A 14 2.22 11.28 -4.20
N VAL A 15 1.84 10.40 -3.25
CA VAL A 15 2.44 9.06 -3.12
C VAL A 15 2.18 8.21 -4.36
N ASP A 16 0.94 8.18 -4.88
CA ASP A 16 0.59 7.47 -6.12
C ASP A 16 1.47 7.96 -7.30
N ILE A 17 1.62 9.28 -7.47
CA ILE A 17 2.45 9.86 -8.54
C ILE A 17 3.91 9.47 -8.37
N CYS A 18 4.45 9.57 -7.16
CA CYS A 18 5.82 9.18 -6.87
C CYS A 18 6.04 7.69 -7.16
N PHE A 19 5.12 6.82 -6.75
CA PHE A 19 5.19 5.38 -6.99
C PHE A 19 5.23 5.05 -8.49
N ILE A 20 4.32 5.64 -9.26
CA ILE A 20 4.27 5.50 -10.72
C ILE A 20 5.59 5.97 -11.33
N SER A 21 6.07 7.15 -10.94
CA SER A 21 7.29 7.74 -11.50
C SER A 21 8.57 6.99 -11.11
N THR A 22 8.62 6.27 -9.99
CA THR A 22 9.82 5.52 -9.58
C THR A 22 9.83 4.07 -10.10
N THR A 23 8.65 3.46 -10.19
CA THR A 23 8.52 2.02 -10.49
C THR A 23 8.36 1.77 -11.99
N ILE A 24 7.59 2.60 -12.69
CA ILE A 24 7.28 2.39 -14.13
C ILE A 24 8.47 2.64 -15.05
N PRO A 25 9.27 3.72 -14.91
CA PRO A 25 10.36 3.98 -15.87
C PRO A 25 11.44 2.89 -15.87
N LYS A 26 11.80 2.35 -14.70
CA LYS A 26 12.77 1.24 -14.60
C LYS A 26 12.22 -0.05 -15.19
N MET A 27 10.94 -0.33 -14.95
CA MET A 27 10.27 -1.50 -15.50
C MET A 27 10.16 -1.44 -17.04
N LEU A 28 9.72 -0.30 -17.58
CA LEU A 28 9.64 -0.07 -19.04
C LEU A 28 11.02 -0.10 -19.70
N TRP A 29 12.03 0.48 -19.07
CA TRP A 29 13.41 0.44 -19.56
C TRP A 29 13.95 -0.99 -19.66
N ASN A 30 13.69 -1.84 -18.66
CA ASN A 30 14.10 -3.24 -18.69
C ASN A 30 13.36 -4.05 -19.77
N ILE A 31 12.06 -3.78 -19.99
CA ILE A 31 11.27 -4.41 -21.05
C ILE A 31 11.80 -4.01 -22.44
N GLN A 32 12.08 -2.71 -22.63
CA GLN A 32 12.51 -2.15 -23.92
C GLN A 32 13.93 -2.59 -24.31
N THR A 33 14.82 -2.77 -23.34
CA THR A 33 16.22 -3.15 -23.61
C THR A 33 16.42 -4.66 -23.79
N GLN A 34 15.39 -5.51 -23.60
CA GLN A 34 15.49 -6.98 -23.58
C GLN A 34 16.55 -7.53 -22.60
N LYS A 35 17.14 -6.67 -21.75
CA LYS A 35 18.10 -7.05 -20.73
C LYS A 35 17.33 -7.58 -19.53
N LYS A 36 17.23 -8.90 -19.45
CA LYS A 36 16.60 -9.62 -18.32
C LYS A 36 17.42 -9.55 -17.02
N VAL A 37 18.40 -8.66 -16.91
CA VAL A 37 19.35 -8.61 -15.80
C VAL A 37 19.30 -7.23 -15.15
N ILE A 38 18.68 -7.16 -13.97
CA ILE A 38 18.76 -6.00 -13.06
C ILE A 38 20.05 -6.13 -12.23
N THR A 39 20.78 -5.02 -12.06
CA THR A 39 21.90 -4.95 -11.11
C THR A 39 21.39 -5.03 -9.67
N TYR A 40 22.18 -5.62 -8.78
CA TYR A 40 21.83 -5.77 -7.37
C TYR A 40 21.44 -4.44 -6.69
N GLU A 41 22.19 -3.36 -6.95
CA GLU A 41 21.86 -2.01 -6.47
C GLU A 41 20.53 -1.49 -7.05
N GLY A 42 20.26 -1.77 -8.32
CA GLY A 42 19.01 -1.44 -8.98
C GLY A 42 17.81 -2.14 -8.36
N CYS A 43 17.96 -3.41 -7.99
CA CYS A 43 16.98 -4.25 -7.30
C CYS A 43 16.66 -3.69 -5.90
N ILE A 44 17.68 -3.41 -5.09
CA ILE A 44 17.49 -2.85 -3.74
C ILE A 44 16.78 -1.50 -3.80
N THR A 45 17.21 -0.62 -4.72
CA THR A 45 16.60 0.70 -4.87
C THR A 45 15.13 0.59 -5.28
N GLN A 46 14.80 -0.30 -6.21
CA GLN A 46 13.42 -0.52 -6.65
C GLN A 46 12.54 -1.08 -5.53
N LEU A 47 13.05 -2.09 -4.80
CA LEU A 47 12.36 -2.70 -3.67
C LEU A 47 12.11 -1.69 -2.54
N TYR A 48 13.09 -0.83 -2.25
CA TYR A 48 12.97 0.22 -1.23
C TYR A 48 11.81 1.17 -1.55
N PHE A 49 11.79 1.76 -2.75
CA PHE A 49 10.72 2.69 -3.13
C PHE A 49 9.36 1.99 -3.22
N PHE A 50 9.33 0.75 -3.71
CA PHE A 50 8.10 -0.03 -3.78
C PHE A 50 7.48 -0.24 -2.39
N LEU A 51 8.28 -0.68 -1.40
CA LEU A 51 7.82 -0.87 -0.03
C LEU A 51 7.46 0.45 0.67
N LEU A 52 8.17 1.53 0.36
CA LEU A 52 7.96 2.85 0.96
C LEU A 52 6.58 3.38 0.57
N PHE A 53 6.31 3.46 -0.73
CA PHE A 53 5.06 4.02 -1.23
C PHE A 53 3.88 3.06 -1.00
N GLY A 54 4.06 1.75 -1.16
CA GLY A 54 3.00 0.78 -0.84
C GLY A 54 2.61 0.79 0.65
N GLY A 55 3.59 1.00 1.54
CA GLY A 55 3.33 1.22 2.96
C GLY A 55 2.57 2.53 3.21
N LEU A 56 3.02 3.63 2.57
CA LEU A 56 2.38 4.94 2.70
C LEU A 56 0.91 4.89 2.26
N ASP A 57 0.60 4.29 1.12
CA ASP A 57 -0.77 4.10 0.65
C ASP A 57 -1.62 3.36 1.68
N ASN A 58 -1.10 2.26 2.22
CA ASN A 58 -1.84 1.45 3.17
C ASN A 58 -2.18 2.22 4.46
N PHE A 59 -1.21 2.94 5.04
CA PHE A 59 -1.45 3.72 6.24
C PHE A 59 -2.35 4.93 6.00
N LEU A 60 -2.20 5.61 4.85
CA LEU A 60 -3.05 6.74 4.49
C LEU A 60 -4.49 6.31 4.26
N LEU A 61 -4.74 5.15 3.62
CA LEU A 61 -6.09 4.58 3.50
C LEU A 61 -6.70 4.26 4.87
N SER A 62 -5.91 3.77 5.82
CA SER A 62 -6.38 3.55 7.19
C SER A 62 -6.72 4.87 7.90
N ALA A 63 -5.88 5.89 7.76
CA ALA A 63 -6.12 7.22 8.31
C ALA A 63 -7.37 7.89 7.70
N MET A 64 -7.61 7.69 6.40
CA MET A 64 -8.82 8.17 5.72
C MET A 64 -10.08 7.43 6.17
N ALA A 65 -10.00 6.12 6.44
CA ALA A 65 -11.10 5.36 7.05
C ALA A 65 -11.43 5.89 8.46
N TYR A 66 -10.41 6.21 9.25
CA TYR A 66 -10.58 6.81 10.57
C TYR A 66 -11.20 8.21 10.51
N ASP A 67 -10.73 9.09 9.61
CA ASP A 67 -11.34 10.42 9.38
C ASP A 67 -12.84 10.30 9.08
N ARG A 68 -13.22 9.39 8.18
CA ARG A 68 -14.63 9.14 7.82
C ARG A 68 -15.43 8.65 9.02
N PHE A 69 -14.87 7.75 9.82
CA PHE A 69 -15.52 7.26 11.03
C PHE A 69 -15.83 8.41 11.99
N VAL A 70 -14.86 9.27 12.29
CA VAL A 70 -15.05 10.40 13.20
C VAL A 70 -16.05 11.41 12.61
N ALA A 71 -15.96 11.71 11.31
CA ALA A 71 -16.86 12.65 10.64
C ALA A 71 -18.32 12.20 10.67
N ILE A 72 -18.59 10.90 10.53
CA ILE A 72 -19.94 10.34 10.48
C ILE A 72 -20.49 10.07 11.87
N CYS A 73 -19.72 9.41 12.74
CA CYS A 73 -20.19 8.94 14.04
C CYS A 73 -20.11 10.02 15.13
N HIS A 74 -19.22 11.01 14.97
CA HIS A 74 -18.98 12.04 15.97
C HIS A 74 -18.93 13.46 15.34
N PRO A 75 -19.96 13.89 14.60
CA PRO A 75 -19.92 15.13 13.81
C PRO A 75 -19.70 16.39 14.68
N LEU A 76 -20.25 16.43 15.90
CA LEU A 76 -20.09 17.56 16.83
C LEU A 76 -18.67 17.72 17.36
N HIS A 77 -17.90 16.63 17.42
CA HIS A 77 -16.52 16.62 17.94
C HIS A 77 -15.48 16.49 16.83
N TYR A 78 -15.91 16.42 15.57
CA TYR A 78 -15.03 16.16 14.43
C TYR A 78 -13.89 17.17 14.31
N THR A 79 -14.18 18.47 14.49
CA THR A 79 -13.16 19.53 14.34
C THR A 79 -12.13 19.55 15.48
N VAL A 80 -12.51 19.04 16.65
CA VAL A 80 -11.61 18.94 17.81
C VAL A 80 -10.72 17.71 17.67
N ILE A 81 -11.33 16.57 17.31
CA ILE A 81 -10.64 15.30 17.11
C ILE A 81 -9.73 15.40 15.88
N MET A 82 -10.31 15.67 14.71
CA MET A 82 -9.62 15.71 13.43
C MET A 82 -9.19 17.13 13.07
N ASN A 83 -8.25 17.64 13.84
CA ASN A 83 -7.65 18.95 13.60
C ASN A 83 -6.40 18.84 12.69
N PRO A 84 -5.94 19.96 12.07
CA PRO A 84 -4.79 19.94 11.17
C PRO A 84 -3.49 19.42 11.79
N ARG A 85 -3.28 19.60 13.09
CA ARG A 85 -2.08 19.10 13.78
C ARG A 85 -2.10 17.57 13.86
N LEU A 86 -3.25 16.98 14.19
CA LEU A 86 -3.40 15.54 14.18
C LEU A 86 -3.21 14.97 12.77
N CYS A 87 -3.78 15.60 11.75
CA CYS A 87 -3.57 15.18 10.36
C CYS A 87 -2.09 15.19 9.97
N GLY A 88 -1.36 16.26 10.31
CA GLY A 88 0.08 16.35 10.07
C GLY A 88 0.86 15.26 10.82
N LEU A 89 0.49 14.98 12.07
CA LEU A 89 1.10 13.91 12.87
C LEU A 89 0.82 12.52 12.29
N LEU A 90 -0.41 12.26 11.85
CA LEU A 90 -0.77 11.00 11.18
C LEU A 90 0.06 10.79 9.92
N VAL A 91 0.17 11.81 9.06
CA VAL A 91 1.01 11.74 7.85
C VAL A 91 2.47 11.49 8.22
N LEU A 92 3.00 12.20 9.21
CA LEU A 92 4.39 12.01 9.67
C LEU A 92 4.62 10.57 10.17
N VAL A 93 3.70 10.01 10.94
CA VAL A 93 3.78 8.62 11.41
C VAL A 93 3.73 7.65 10.23
N CYS A 94 2.87 7.88 9.23
CA CYS A 94 2.84 7.06 8.01
C CYS A 94 4.22 7.05 7.33
N TRP A 95 4.85 8.22 7.19
CA TRP A 95 6.19 8.35 6.61
C TRP A 95 7.26 7.62 7.42
N ILE A 96 7.33 7.88 8.72
CA ILE A 96 8.34 7.26 9.60
C ILE A 96 8.22 5.74 9.55
N MET A 97 6.99 5.23 9.66
CA MET A 97 6.72 3.80 9.61
C MET A 97 7.15 3.22 8.26
N SER A 98 6.67 3.76 7.14
CA SER A 98 7.01 3.24 5.82
C SER A 98 8.52 3.29 5.50
N VAL A 99 9.22 4.33 5.95
CA VAL A 99 10.69 4.42 5.83
C VAL A 99 11.38 3.32 6.64
N LEU A 100 10.97 3.13 7.91
CA LEU A 100 11.53 2.07 8.77
C LEU A 100 11.32 0.68 8.17
N ASN A 101 10.13 0.40 7.65
CA ASN A 101 9.81 -0.87 7.01
C ASN A 101 10.68 -1.11 5.77
N SER A 102 10.79 -0.09 4.91
CA SER A 102 11.56 -0.18 3.68
C SER A 102 13.04 -0.37 3.96
N LEU A 103 13.59 0.37 4.93
CA LEU A 103 14.97 0.20 5.39
C LEU A 103 15.20 -1.19 5.98
N LEU A 104 14.29 -1.69 6.81
CA LEU A 104 14.40 -3.02 7.41
C LEU A 104 14.50 -4.09 6.32
N HIS A 105 13.60 -4.07 5.35
CA HIS A 105 13.62 -5.01 4.23
C HIS A 105 14.86 -4.85 3.34
N SER A 106 15.29 -3.63 3.03
CA SER A 106 16.52 -3.38 2.28
C SER A 106 17.76 -3.89 3.01
N LEU A 107 17.85 -3.70 4.33
CA LEU A 107 18.95 -4.20 5.16
C LEU A 107 18.96 -5.72 5.25
N MET A 108 17.78 -6.35 5.32
CA MET A 108 17.67 -7.81 5.25
C MET A 108 18.21 -8.35 3.92
N VAL A 109 17.85 -7.71 2.80
CA VAL A 109 18.36 -8.08 1.48
C VAL A 109 19.87 -7.86 1.35
N LEU A 110 20.40 -6.77 1.92
CA LEU A 110 21.84 -6.47 1.96
C LEU A 110 22.66 -7.50 2.77
N ARG A 111 22.04 -8.15 3.76
CA ARG A 111 22.71 -9.17 4.59
C ARG A 111 22.71 -10.56 3.97
N LEU A 112 21.99 -10.79 2.88
CA LEU A 112 21.99 -12.09 2.19
C LEU A 112 23.27 -12.24 1.35
N SER A 113 23.96 -13.37 1.52
CA SER A 113 25.07 -13.77 0.65
C SER A 113 24.56 -14.59 -0.53
N PHE A 114 24.98 -14.25 -1.75
CA PHE A 114 24.58 -14.91 -2.99
C PHE A 114 25.73 -15.76 -3.54
N CYS A 115 25.46 -16.97 -4.05
CA CYS A 115 26.51 -17.88 -4.53
C CYS A 115 27.07 -17.58 -5.93
N THR A 116 26.41 -16.74 -6.72
CA THR A 116 26.73 -16.57 -8.15
C THR A 116 26.65 -15.11 -8.55
N ASP A 117 27.42 -14.72 -9.58
CA ASP A 117 27.35 -13.38 -10.18
C ASP A 117 25.88 -13.00 -10.48
N LEU A 118 25.43 -11.93 -9.84
CA LEU A 118 24.02 -11.57 -9.60
C LEU A 118 23.35 -11.02 -10.87
N GLY A 119 23.12 -11.89 -11.84
CA GLY A 119 22.15 -11.66 -12.90
C GLY A 119 20.77 -12.12 -12.45
N ILE A 120 19.96 -11.24 -11.81
CA ILE A 120 18.57 -11.60 -11.46
C ILE A 120 17.75 -11.67 -12.76
N PRO A 121 17.26 -12.85 -13.19
CA PRO A 121 16.73 -13.07 -14.54
C PRO A 121 15.31 -12.48 -14.78
N HIS A 122 14.89 -11.50 -13.99
CA HIS A 122 13.52 -11.00 -13.95
C HIS A 122 13.45 -9.47 -14.04
N PHE A 123 12.37 -8.97 -14.68
CA PHE A 123 12.11 -7.55 -14.91
C PHE A 123 11.78 -6.77 -13.62
N PHE A 124 11.46 -7.47 -12.53
CA PHE A 124 11.07 -6.89 -11.24
C PHE A 124 11.75 -7.62 -10.09
N CYS A 125 12.30 -6.85 -9.14
CA CYS A 125 12.95 -7.35 -7.94
C CYS A 125 11.88 -7.71 -6.88
N ALA A 126 11.40 -8.96 -6.87
CA ALA A 126 10.48 -9.44 -5.84
C ALA A 126 11.25 -9.99 -4.63
N LEU A 127 10.97 -9.48 -3.42
CA LEU A 127 11.63 -9.87 -2.17
C LEU A 127 11.71 -11.39 -1.96
N LYS A 128 10.61 -12.11 -2.26
CA LYS A 128 10.53 -13.58 -2.15
C LYS A 128 11.53 -14.31 -3.08
N GLN A 129 11.75 -13.77 -4.28
CA GLN A 129 12.68 -14.33 -5.25
C GLN A 129 14.14 -14.04 -4.85
N VAL A 130 14.41 -12.83 -4.32
CA VAL A 130 15.73 -12.46 -3.81
C VAL A 130 16.15 -13.34 -2.64
N VAL A 131 15.22 -13.65 -1.73
CA VAL A 131 15.49 -14.57 -0.61
C VAL A 131 15.73 -16.00 -1.11
N GLN A 132 15.01 -16.48 -2.13
CA GLN A 132 15.23 -17.83 -2.69
C GLN A 132 16.58 -18.00 -3.41
N LEU A 133 17.18 -16.91 -3.91
CA LEU A 133 18.49 -16.94 -4.56
C LEU A 133 19.66 -16.87 -3.57
N ALA A 134 19.40 -16.65 -2.28
CA ALA A 134 20.44 -16.55 -1.28
C ALA A 134 20.96 -17.94 -0.88
N CYS A 135 22.27 -18.01 -0.63
CA CYS A 135 22.95 -19.24 -0.18
C CYS A 135 23.13 -19.34 1.33
N SER A 136 22.86 -18.25 2.05
CA SER A 136 22.75 -18.23 3.50
C SER A 136 21.47 -18.93 3.94
N ASP A 137 21.43 -19.46 5.17
CA ASP A 137 20.18 -19.86 5.79
C ASP A 137 19.19 -18.67 5.79
N THR A 138 18.02 -18.89 5.20
CA THR A 138 16.98 -17.87 5.02
C THR A 138 15.84 -18.01 6.02
N PHE A 139 15.89 -18.97 6.94
CA PHE A 139 14.80 -19.27 7.86
C PHE A 139 14.37 -18.04 8.70
N LEU A 140 15.33 -17.37 9.34
CA LEU A 140 15.04 -16.17 10.15
C LEU A 140 14.56 -14.99 9.29
N ASN A 141 15.13 -14.80 8.10
CA ASN A 141 14.67 -13.75 7.17
C ASN A 141 13.24 -14.04 6.68
N ASN A 142 12.91 -15.28 6.36
CA ASN A 142 11.56 -15.69 5.95
C ASN A 142 10.53 -15.47 7.07
N ILE A 143 10.86 -15.84 8.30
CA ILE A 143 10.00 -15.59 9.47
C ILE A 143 9.77 -14.08 9.64
N LEU A 144 10.84 -13.28 9.65
CA LEU A 144 10.74 -11.84 9.83
C LEU A 144 9.94 -11.18 8.71
N ILE A 145 10.17 -11.57 7.46
CA ILE A 145 9.40 -11.06 6.31
C ILE A 145 7.92 -11.38 6.46
N TYR A 146 7.57 -12.60 6.85
CA TYR A 146 6.16 -12.99 7.03
C TYR A 146 5.51 -12.21 8.17
N LEU A 147 6.20 -12.11 9.32
CA LEU A 147 5.72 -11.38 10.51
C LEU A 147 5.51 -9.89 10.20
N VAL A 148 6.48 -9.26 9.54
CA VAL A 148 6.42 -7.85 9.12
C VAL A 148 5.30 -7.67 8.10
N THR A 149 5.20 -8.51 7.07
CA THR A 149 4.13 -8.39 6.07
C THR A 149 2.74 -8.49 6.70
N VAL A 150 2.54 -9.46 7.60
CA VAL A 150 1.26 -9.65 8.30
C VAL A 150 0.95 -8.47 9.22
N LEU A 151 1.92 -7.95 9.95
CA LEU A 151 1.70 -6.80 10.84
C LEU A 151 1.38 -5.54 10.05
N TRP A 152 2.16 -5.24 9.02
CA TRP A 152 2.06 -4.01 8.22
C TRP A 152 0.87 -4.03 7.27
N GLY A 153 0.40 -5.20 6.83
CA GLY A 153 -0.87 -5.35 6.12
C GLY A 153 -2.08 -5.46 7.04
N GLY A 154 -1.98 -6.29 8.08
CA GLY A 154 -3.09 -6.64 8.96
C GLY A 154 -3.52 -5.52 9.91
N VAL A 155 -2.58 -4.75 10.46
CA VAL A 155 -2.93 -3.63 11.36
C VAL A 155 -3.74 -2.56 10.63
N PRO A 156 -3.30 -2.01 9.48
CA PRO A 156 -4.11 -1.06 8.71
C PRO A 156 -5.46 -1.62 8.27
N LEU A 157 -5.50 -2.87 7.79
CA LEU A 157 -6.73 -3.53 7.38
C LEU A 157 -7.72 -3.66 8.54
N SER A 158 -7.25 -4.09 9.71
CA SER A 158 -8.08 -4.20 10.91
C SER A 158 -8.65 -2.85 11.33
N GLY A 159 -7.85 -1.77 11.25
CA GLY A 159 -8.30 -0.40 11.51
C GLY A 159 -9.36 0.07 10.53
N ILE A 160 -9.23 -0.26 9.24
CA ILE A 160 -10.23 0.04 8.21
C ILE A 160 -11.53 -0.72 8.53
N LEU A 161 -11.47 -2.04 8.72
CA LEU A 161 -12.65 -2.86 9.00
C LEU A 161 -13.35 -2.41 10.29
N TYR A 162 -12.59 -2.10 11.34
CA TYR A 162 -13.14 -1.57 12.57
C TYR A 162 -13.88 -0.25 12.34
N SER A 163 -13.23 0.72 11.67
CA SER A 163 -13.82 2.02 11.36
C SER A 163 -15.13 1.89 10.59
N TYR A 164 -15.15 1.03 9.56
CA TYR A 164 -16.35 0.79 8.77
C TYR A 164 -17.45 0.02 9.52
N SER A 165 -17.09 -0.93 10.39
CA SER A 165 -18.08 -1.62 11.24
C SER A 165 -18.79 -0.63 12.18
N LYS A 166 -18.07 0.36 12.70
CA LYS A 166 -18.62 1.43 13.53
C LYS A 166 -19.45 2.42 12.72
N ILE A 167 -19.03 2.77 11.50
CA ILE A 167 -19.83 3.58 10.57
C ILE A 167 -21.18 2.90 10.30
N VAL A 168 -21.18 1.60 9.96
CA VAL A 168 -22.42 0.85 9.71
C VAL A 168 -23.31 0.84 10.95
N SER A 169 -22.72 0.63 12.13
CA SER A 169 -23.45 0.67 13.40
C SER A 169 -24.10 2.04 13.66
N CYS A 170 -23.38 3.13 13.39
CA CYS A 170 -23.93 4.49 13.50
C CYS A 170 -25.06 4.75 12.51
N ILE A 171 -24.92 4.28 11.27
CA ILE A 171 -25.96 4.42 10.23
C ILE A 171 -27.24 3.70 10.63
N HIS A 172 -27.16 2.50 11.23
CA HIS A 172 -28.34 1.79 11.74
C HIS A 172 -29.09 2.59 12.80
N GLY A 173 -28.39 3.37 13.63
CA GLY A 173 -28.99 4.26 14.62
C GLY A 173 -29.63 5.53 14.05
N MET A 174 -29.42 5.88 12.77
CA MET A 174 -30.01 7.07 12.16
C MET A 174 -31.49 6.86 11.82
N SER A 175 -32.33 7.87 12.09
CA SER A 175 -33.76 7.86 11.74
C SER A 175 -34.03 8.31 10.29
N SER A 176 -33.18 9.16 9.71
CA SER A 176 -33.37 9.72 8.35
C SER A 176 -32.82 8.81 7.25
N THR A 177 -33.69 8.36 6.34
CA THR A 177 -33.33 7.58 5.13
C THR A 177 -32.43 8.36 4.17
N GLN A 178 -32.68 9.67 4.02
CA GLN A 178 -31.85 10.55 3.18
C GLN A 178 -30.44 10.74 3.77
N GLY A 179 -30.34 10.82 5.10
CA GLY A 179 -29.07 10.82 5.81
C GLY A 179 -28.26 9.53 5.58
N LYS A 180 -28.93 8.37 5.64
CA LYS A 180 -28.30 7.06 5.35
C LYS A 180 -27.75 7.01 3.92
N TYR A 181 -28.55 7.40 2.92
CA TYR A 181 -28.14 7.35 1.51
C TYR A 181 -26.92 8.22 1.23
N LYS A 182 -26.89 9.44 1.79
CA LYS A 182 -25.75 10.36 1.65
C LYS A 182 -24.45 9.77 2.23
N VAL A 183 -24.53 9.13 3.39
CA VAL A 183 -23.37 8.48 4.02
C VAL A 183 -22.89 7.30 3.17
N PHE A 184 -23.79 6.41 2.74
CA PHE A 184 -23.45 5.27 1.89
C PHE A 184 -22.74 5.70 0.60
N SER A 185 -23.29 6.68 -0.11
CA SER A 185 -22.68 7.19 -1.36
C SER A 185 -21.24 7.67 -1.14
N THR A 186 -20.97 8.38 -0.04
CA THR A 186 -19.61 8.82 0.26
C THR A 186 -18.67 7.67 0.64
N CYS A 187 -19.14 6.64 1.34
CA CYS A 187 -18.35 5.51 1.83
C CYS A 187 -17.94 4.54 0.71
N VAL A 188 -18.79 4.37 -0.29
CA VAL A 188 -18.56 3.45 -1.42
C VAL A 188 -17.25 3.80 -2.14
N SER A 189 -17.00 5.07 -2.44
CA SER A 189 -15.76 5.49 -3.13
C SER A 189 -14.49 4.99 -2.43
N HIS A 190 -14.39 5.18 -1.11
CA HIS A 190 -13.22 4.78 -0.35
C HIS A 190 -13.15 3.25 -0.15
N LEU A 191 -14.29 2.58 0.04
CA LEU A 191 -14.32 1.11 0.07
C LEU A 191 -13.90 0.49 -1.26
N SER A 192 -14.26 1.09 -2.40
CA SER A 192 -13.80 0.65 -3.71
C SER A 192 -12.28 0.74 -3.84
N VAL A 193 -11.67 1.83 -3.37
CA VAL A 193 -10.20 1.96 -3.36
C VAL A 193 -9.56 0.91 -2.45
N VAL A 194 -10.08 0.73 -1.23
CA VAL A 194 -9.59 -0.30 -0.30
C VAL A 194 -9.71 -1.69 -0.92
N PHE A 195 -10.85 -2.00 -1.55
CA PHE A 195 -11.08 -3.29 -2.22
C PHE A 195 -10.10 -3.50 -3.38
N LEU A 196 -9.84 -2.47 -4.19
CA LEU A 196 -8.86 -2.57 -5.26
C LEU A 196 -7.45 -2.75 -4.71
N PHE A 197 -7.10 -2.06 -3.63
CA PHE A 197 -5.77 -2.18 -3.00
C PHE A 197 -5.51 -3.56 -2.41
N TYR A 198 -6.41 -4.06 -1.55
CA TYR A 198 -6.23 -5.38 -0.95
C TYR A 198 -6.56 -6.53 -1.90
N GLY A 199 -7.50 -6.31 -2.83
CA GLY A 199 -7.91 -7.30 -3.82
C GLY A 199 -6.81 -7.60 -4.84
N THR A 200 -6.01 -6.62 -5.25
CA THR A 200 -4.86 -6.88 -6.13
C THR A 200 -3.75 -7.63 -5.41
N ILE A 201 -3.44 -7.28 -4.16
CA ILE A 201 -2.46 -8.03 -3.34
C ILE A 201 -2.89 -9.49 -3.20
N LEU A 202 -4.17 -9.73 -2.90
CA LEU A 202 -4.72 -11.10 -2.80
C LEU A 202 -4.71 -11.81 -4.16
N GLY A 203 -5.10 -11.13 -5.23
CA GLY A 203 -5.11 -11.67 -6.59
C GLY A 203 -3.72 -12.10 -7.05
N GLU A 204 -2.69 -11.29 -6.80
CA GLU A 204 -1.30 -11.64 -7.08
C GLU A 204 -0.86 -12.89 -6.31
N TYR A 205 -1.19 -12.96 -5.02
CA TYR A 205 -0.86 -14.12 -4.19
C TYR A 205 -1.50 -15.41 -4.74
N LEU A 206 -2.78 -15.36 -5.10
CA LEU A 206 -3.51 -16.51 -5.64
C LEU A 206 -2.98 -16.94 -7.01
N ILE A 207 -2.72 -15.99 -7.92
CA ILE A 207 -2.18 -16.29 -9.26
C ILE A 207 -0.77 -16.87 -9.16
N SER A 208 0.08 -16.35 -8.26
CA SER A 208 1.41 -16.89 -8.00
C SER A 208 1.36 -18.31 -7.41
N ALA A 209 0.35 -18.62 -6.61
CA ALA A 209 0.14 -19.96 -6.04
C ALA A 209 -0.34 -20.98 -7.09
N VAL A 210 -1.15 -20.54 -8.07
CA VAL A 210 -1.74 -21.41 -9.10
C VAL A 210 -0.81 -21.65 -10.27
N THR A 211 -0.11 -20.61 -10.76
CA THR A 211 0.60 -20.69 -12.05
C THR A 211 2.08 -21.05 -11.94
N HIS A 212 2.66 -21.02 -10.73
CA HIS A 212 4.12 -21.08 -10.50
C HIS A 212 4.95 -20.09 -11.36
N SER A 213 4.29 -19.14 -12.06
CA SER A 213 4.90 -18.19 -12.98
C SER A 213 4.82 -16.80 -12.37
N THR A 214 5.96 -16.27 -11.94
CA THR A 214 6.01 -15.12 -11.01
C THR A 214 6.34 -13.78 -11.67
N GLY A 215 6.77 -13.76 -12.94
CA GLY A 215 7.44 -12.59 -13.52
C GLY A 215 6.54 -11.54 -14.20
N THR A 216 5.58 -11.96 -15.03
CA THR A 216 4.79 -11.05 -15.90
C THR A 216 3.42 -10.71 -15.32
N ALA A 217 2.80 -11.64 -14.58
CA ALA A 217 1.53 -11.38 -13.90
C ALA A 217 1.72 -10.43 -12.70
N SER A 218 2.79 -10.60 -11.91
CA SER A 218 3.10 -9.76 -10.74
C SER A 218 3.18 -8.27 -11.12
N VAL A 219 3.87 -7.96 -12.22
CA VAL A 219 4.11 -6.61 -12.74
C VAL A 219 2.83 -5.88 -13.16
N MET A 220 1.92 -6.57 -13.84
CA MET A 220 0.71 -5.94 -14.37
C MET A 220 -0.27 -5.59 -13.23
N TYR A 221 -0.31 -6.40 -12.17
CA TYR A 221 -1.23 -6.20 -11.04
C TYR A 221 -0.71 -5.22 -9.96
N THR A 222 0.61 -5.15 -9.69
CA THR A 222 1.18 -4.18 -8.73
C THR A 222 1.14 -2.74 -9.24
N VAL A 223 1.18 -2.55 -10.56
CA VAL A 223 1.14 -1.21 -11.17
C VAL A 223 -0.30 -0.72 -11.35
N LEU A 224 -1.27 -1.62 -11.51
CA LEU A 224 -2.66 -1.25 -11.82
C LEU A 224 -3.35 -0.48 -10.69
N THR A 225 -3.12 -0.86 -9.43
CA THR A 225 -3.82 -0.27 -8.28
C THR A 225 -3.52 1.23 -8.09
N PRO A 226 -2.26 1.68 -7.99
CA PRO A 226 -1.96 3.10 -7.85
C PRO A 226 -2.30 3.91 -9.10
N MET A 227 -2.42 3.27 -10.28
CA MET A 227 -2.92 3.93 -11.49
C MET A 227 -4.44 4.17 -11.47
N LEU A 228 -5.20 3.34 -10.76
CA LEU A 228 -6.65 3.46 -10.64
C LEU A 228 -7.09 4.39 -9.50
N ASN A 229 -6.26 4.54 -8.46
CA ASN A 229 -6.51 5.43 -7.32
C ASN A 229 -6.88 6.87 -7.74
N PRO A 230 -6.08 7.58 -8.58
CA PRO A 230 -6.41 8.93 -9.04
C PRO A 230 -7.74 9.03 -9.80
N LEU A 231 -8.07 8.02 -10.61
CA LEU A 231 -9.30 7.99 -11.41
C LEU A 231 -10.54 7.84 -10.51
N ILE A 232 -10.46 7.01 -9.47
CA ILE A 232 -11.57 6.79 -8.54
C ILE A 232 -11.86 8.05 -7.71
N TYR A 233 -10.83 8.83 -7.38
CA TYR A 233 -11.00 10.08 -6.65
C TYR A 233 -11.59 11.22 -7.51
N THR A 234 -11.40 11.18 -8.83
CA THR A 234 -12.04 12.12 -9.77
C THR A 234 -13.50 11.83 -10.07
N PHE A 235 -13.99 10.60 -9.85
CA PHE A 235 -15.42 10.23 -10.02
C PHE A 235 -16.32 10.62 -8.82
N ARG A 236 -15.83 11.52 -7.95
CA ARG A 236 -16.56 12.03 -6.79
C ARG A 236 -17.50 13.17 -7.15
#